data_AF-A0A2L2YNN6-F1
#
_entry.id   AF-A0A2L2YNN6-F1
#
_cell.length_a   1.000
_cell.length_b   1.000
_cell.length_c   1.000
_cell.angle_alpha   90.00
_cell.angle_beta   90.00
_cell.angle_gamma   90.00
#
_symmetry.space_group_name_H-M   'P 1'
#
loop_
_entity.id
_entity.type
_entity.pdbx_description
1 polymer ?
#
loop_
_entity_poly.entity_id
_entity_poly.type
_entity_poly.pdbx_seq_one_letter_code
_entity_poly.pdbx_strand_id
1 'polypeptide(L)'
;DTDTQEFKLDEQTELRFEVEPKCTITLELKNGTAEIFGTELVKNRKFAFSSCEKVAVFSWHGCTLELTGKPEVAYVAQETPSVFYINIHGALEQMRVKAEKDDSKGPVVLVAGPSDVGKTTLCRILLNYAVRLNRRPVFVDLDVELSSISIPGTVAALPVERVADVEEGFSLTAPIVYHYGHTNPSTNIMLYNTLVSQLSAVVSTRASHNSRANVSGTIINTGGWIKAEGYQALKHAAKAFEVDVILVIDQERLYNELVRDMPKFIQIVFVPKSGGVVERSVQARAEAQDSRIRQYFYGLRTHLYPHSFDVKFSEMKVFKIGAPSLPDSCMPMGMKAEDNRTKLVPVANWSKPVASYFEYQLC
;
A
#
# COMPACT_ATOMS: atom_id res chain seq x y z
N ASP A 1 1.98 13.00 -35.47
CA ASP A 1 1.69 11.58 -35.66
C ASP A 1 1.98 10.82 -34.38
N THR A 2 0.94 10.41 -33.66
CA THR A 2 1.08 9.58 -32.47
C THR A 2 1.29 8.14 -32.93
N ASP A 3 2.49 7.61 -32.70
CA ASP A 3 2.81 6.21 -32.98
C ASP A 3 1.86 5.30 -32.20
N THR A 4 1.27 4.33 -32.91
CA THR A 4 0.33 3.35 -32.34
C THR A 4 0.85 1.96 -32.65
N GLN A 5 1.05 1.17 -31.61
CA GLN A 5 1.61 -0.17 -31.69
C GLN A 5 0.58 -1.20 -31.20
N GLU A 6 0.36 -2.24 -31.99
CA GLU A 6 -0.49 -3.37 -31.63
C GLU A 6 0.33 -4.47 -30.96
N PHE A 7 -0.14 -4.97 -29.82
CA PHE A 7 0.44 -6.09 -29.10
C PHE A 7 -0.56 -7.24 -29.02
N LYS A 8 -0.16 -8.40 -29.53
CA LYS A 8 -0.89 -9.66 -29.34
C LYS A 8 -0.27 -10.43 -28.20
N LEU A 9 -1.09 -10.74 -27.20
CA LEU A 9 -0.68 -11.50 -26.02
C LEU A 9 -1.26 -12.90 -26.13
N ASP A 10 -0.41 -13.90 -25.96
CA ASP A 10 -0.82 -15.28 -25.76
C ASP A 10 -1.39 -15.47 -24.35
N GLU A 11 -1.99 -16.64 -24.10
CA GLU A 11 -2.48 -17.00 -22.77
C GLU A 11 -1.36 -16.94 -21.72
N GLN A 12 -1.69 -16.39 -20.55
CA GLN A 12 -0.81 -16.27 -19.38
C GLN A 12 0.44 -15.41 -19.59
N THR A 13 0.41 -14.51 -20.57
CA THR A 13 1.46 -13.51 -20.81
C THR A 13 1.03 -12.11 -20.34
N GLU A 14 1.99 -11.21 -20.15
CA GLU A 14 1.71 -9.80 -19.86
C GLU A 14 2.52 -8.84 -20.72
N LEU A 15 1.88 -7.74 -21.16
CA LEU A 15 2.55 -6.58 -21.72
C LEU A 15 3.06 -5.72 -20.58
N ARG A 16 4.37 -5.50 -20.52
CA ARG A 16 5.00 -4.55 -19.60
C ARG A 16 5.39 -3.31 -20.37
N PHE A 17 5.03 -2.14 -19.85
CA PHE A 17 5.49 -0.88 -20.42
C PHE A 17 5.75 0.19 -19.36
N GLU A 18 6.62 1.12 -19.71
CA GLU A 18 6.99 2.28 -18.89
C GLU A 18 6.73 3.57 -19.64
N VAL A 19 6.12 4.53 -18.96
CA VAL A 19 5.83 5.85 -19.52
C VAL A 19 7.04 6.75 -19.32
N GLU A 20 7.60 7.26 -20.41
CA GLU A 20 8.72 8.21 -20.40
C GLU A 20 8.37 9.47 -19.57
N PRO A 21 9.33 10.10 -18.87
CA PRO A 21 9.08 11.32 -18.11
C PRO A 21 8.41 12.42 -18.96
N LYS A 22 7.35 13.03 -18.42
CA LYS A 22 6.51 14.06 -19.06
C LYS A 22 5.71 13.59 -20.29
N CYS A 23 5.61 12.28 -20.51
CA CYS A 23 4.77 11.70 -21.55
C CYS A 23 3.47 11.11 -20.98
N THR A 24 2.55 10.79 -21.89
CA THR A 24 1.31 10.07 -21.59
C THR A 24 1.12 9.00 -22.65
N ILE A 25 0.73 7.81 -22.22
CA ILE A 25 0.46 6.67 -23.11
C ILE A 25 -1.00 6.28 -22.95
N THR A 26 -1.66 5.94 -24.05
CA THR A 26 -3.02 5.41 -24.04
C THR A 26 -3.01 3.94 -24.40
N LEU A 27 -3.68 3.11 -23.59
CA LEU A 27 -3.91 1.70 -23.83
C LEU A 27 -5.38 1.46 -24.16
N GLU A 28 -5.65 0.59 -25.12
CA GLU A 28 -7.01 0.12 -25.45
C GLU A 28 -7.02 -1.39 -25.64
N LEU A 29 -7.98 -2.08 -25.00
CA LEU A 29 -8.23 -3.50 -25.24
C LEU A 29 -9.11 -3.67 -26.49
N LYS A 30 -8.55 -4.21 -27.57
CA LYS A 30 -9.26 -4.41 -28.84
C LYS A 30 -9.98 -5.75 -28.93
N ASN A 31 -9.41 -6.82 -28.37
CA ASN A 31 -10.01 -8.16 -28.40
C ASN A 31 -9.53 -9.03 -27.24
N GLY A 32 -10.31 -10.07 -26.89
CA GLY A 32 -10.02 -10.97 -25.78
C GLY A 32 -10.29 -10.35 -24.40
N THR A 33 -9.60 -10.85 -23.38
CA THR A 33 -9.73 -10.38 -21.99
C THR A 33 -8.36 -10.03 -21.43
N ALA A 34 -8.27 -8.93 -20.70
CA ALA A 34 -7.04 -8.51 -20.04
C ALA A 34 -7.34 -7.84 -18.71
N GLU A 35 -6.36 -7.82 -17.81
CA GLU A 35 -6.46 -7.16 -16.52
C GLU A 35 -5.17 -6.41 -16.17
N ILE A 36 -5.32 -5.29 -15.46
CA ILE A 36 -4.21 -4.56 -14.86
C ILE A 36 -4.31 -4.75 -13.35
N PHE A 37 -3.34 -5.47 -12.79
CA PHE A 37 -3.25 -5.79 -11.36
C PHE A 37 -4.58 -6.31 -10.77
N GLY A 38 -5.27 -7.18 -11.51
CA GLY A 38 -6.53 -7.82 -11.13
C GLY A 38 -7.81 -7.04 -11.48
N THR A 39 -7.71 -5.80 -11.97
CA THR A 39 -8.85 -5.04 -12.52
C THR A 39 -9.05 -5.41 -13.99
N GLU A 40 -10.21 -5.95 -14.35
CA GLU A 40 -10.55 -6.28 -15.74
C GLU A 40 -10.66 -5.02 -16.62
N LEU A 41 -10.10 -5.10 -17.82
CA LEU A 41 -10.18 -4.04 -18.82
C LEU A 41 -11.48 -4.14 -19.63
N VAL A 42 -12.09 -3.00 -19.87
CA VAL A 42 -13.28 -2.91 -20.73
C VAL A 42 -12.84 -2.78 -22.19
N LYS A 43 -13.38 -3.63 -23.06
CA LYS A 43 -13.11 -3.62 -24.50
C LYS A 43 -13.45 -2.24 -25.09
N ASN A 44 -12.57 -1.74 -25.97
CA ASN A 44 -12.67 -0.45 -26.65
C ASN A 44 -12.72 0.79 -25.73
N ARG A 45 -12.41 0.63 -24.43
CA ARG A 45 -12.19 1.76 -23.52
C ARG A 45 -10.72 2.13 -23.55
N LYS A 46 -10.46 3.43 -23.70
CA LYS A 46 -9.11 4.01 -23.62
C LYS A 46 -8.76 4.31 -22.17
N PHE A 47 -7.58 3.88 -21.76
CA PHE A 47 -6.97 4.19 -20.47
C PHE A 47 -5.67 4.92 -20.73
N ALA A 48 -5.52 6.12 -20.20
CA ALA A 48 -4.26 6.84 -20.23
C ALA A 48 -3.40 6.46 -19.03
N PHE A 49 -2.08 6.60 -19.17
CA PHE A 49 -1.10 6.37 -18.13
C PHE A 49 -0.11 7.53 -18.14
N SER A 50 0.16 8.08 -16.96
CA SER A 50 0.92 9.32 -16.80
C SER A 50 2.41 9.06 -16.69
N SER A 51 3.20 10.15 -16.75
CA SER A 51 4.64 10.16 -16.59
C SER A 51 5.14 9.20 -15.49
N CYS A 52 6.17 8.41 -15.82
CA CYS A 52 6.87 7.51 -14.91
C CYS A 52 6.05 6.31 -14.38
N GLU A 53 4.82 6.11 -14.86
CA GLU A 53 4.03 4.93 -14.53
C GLU A 53 4.64 3.67 -15.18
N LYS A 54 4.67 2.59 -14.40
CA LYS A 54 5.13 1.27 -14.82
C LYS A 54 3.94 0.32 -14.74
N VAL A 55 3.55 -0.25 -15.87
CA VAL A 55 2.28 -0.97 -16.00
C VAL A 55 2.54 -2.38 -16.54
N ALA A 56 1.78 -3.34 -16.02
CA ALA A 56 1.71 -4.69 -16.56
C ALA A 56 0.24 -5.03 -16.87
N VAL A 57 -0.02 -5.40 -18.12
CA VAL A 57 -1.34 -5.81 -18.62
C VAL A 57 -1.29 -7.31 -18.86
N PHE A 58 -1.95 -8.08 -18.01
CA PHE A 58 -1.93 -9.54 -18.04
C PHE A 58 -3.17 -10.10 -18.73
N SER A 59 -3.04 -11.24 -19.41
CA SER A 59 -4.18 -11.94 -20.01
C SER A 59 -4.20 -13.42 -19.66
N TRP A 60 -5.32 -13.90 -19.09
CA TRP A 60 -5.53 -15.33 -18.84
C TRP A 60 -5.82 -16.15 -20.10
N HIS A 61 -6.43 -15.53 -21.12
CA HIS A 61 -6.99 -16.22 -22.30
C HIS A 61 -6.51 -15.65 -23.64
N GLY A 62 -5.46 -14.83 -23.61
CA GLY A 62 -4.98 -14.08 -24.75
C GLY A 62 -5.82 -12.83 -25.05
N CYS A 63 -5.16 -11.82 -25.63
CA CYS A 63 -5.81 -10.57 -26.01
C CYS A 63 -5.04 -9.81 -27.08
N THR A 64 -5.67 -8.76 -27.61
CA THR A 64 -5.04 -7.78 -28.49
C THR A 64 -5.17 -6.40 -27.86
N LEU A 65 -4.04 -5.75 -27.63
CA LEU A 65 -3.92 -4.43 -27.03
C LEU A 65 -3.39 -3.44 -28.07
N GLU A 66 -3.89 -2.22 -28.02
CA GLU A 66 -3.36 -1.10 -28.79
C GLU A 66 -2.74 -0.10 -27.82
N LEU A 67 -1.48 0.26 -28.05
CA LEU A 67 -0.74 1.24 -27.26
C LEU A 67 -0.43 2.46 -28.14
N THR A 68 -0.98 3.62 -27.79
CA THR A 68 -0.77 4.89 -28.50
C THR A 68 0.11 5.81 -27.66
N GLY A 69 1.17 6.34 -28.28
CA GLY A 69 2.21 7.13 -27.63
C GLY A 69 3.55 6.40 -27.62
N LYS A 70 4.60 7.07 -27.16
CA LYS A 70 5.95 6.52 -27.15
C LYS A 70 6.32 6.02 -25.74
N PRO A 71 6.36 4.70 -25.49
CA PRO A 71 6.90 4.15 -24.26
C PRO A 71 8.42 4.31 -24.18
N GLU A 72 8.94 4.40 -22.96
CA GLU A 72 10.39 4.26 -22.72
C GLU A 72 10.82 2.83 -23.03
N VAL A 73 10.03 1.87 -22.56
CA VAL A 73 10.17 0.43 -22.80
C VAL A 73 8.78 -0.18 -22.93
N ALA A 74 8.59 -1.09 -23.90
CA ALA A 74 7.40 -1.93 -24.02
C ALA A 74 7.76 -3.32 -24.55
N TYR A 75 7.39 -4.39 -23.85
CA TYR A 75 7.64 -5.77 -24.27
C TYR A 75 6.64 -6.75 -23.65
N VAL A 76 6.43 -7.89 -24.33
CA VAL A 76 5.60 -8.99 -23.81
C VAL A 76 6.47 -9.94 -23.01
N ALA A 77 6.11 -10.17 -21.75
CA ALA A 77 6.74 -11.13 -20.87
C ALA A 77 5.94 -12.44 -20.85
N GLN A 78 6.62 -13.56 -21.13
CA GLN A 78 6.02 -14.90 -21.11
C GLN A 78 6.03 -15.53 -19.71
N GLU A 79 7.04 -15.21 -18.89
CA GLU A 79 7.15 -15.72 -17.52
C GLU A 79 6.61 -14.70 -16.53
N THR A 80 5.56 -15.10 -15.81
CA THR A 80 4.90 -14.26 -14.80
C THR A 80 4.55 -15.09 -13.55
N PRO A 81 4.57 -14.48 -12.36
CA PRO A 81 4.08 -15.12 -11.14
C PRO A 81 2.55 -15.09 -11.00
N SER A 82 1.78 -14.71 -12.04
CA SER A 82 0.32 -14.55 -11.95
C SER A 82 -0.41 -15.84 -11.53
N VAL A 83 0.07 -17.00 -11.99
CA VAL A 83 -0.46 -18.31 -11.55
C VAL A 83 -0.26 -18.54 -10.04
N PHE A 84 0.86 -18.08 -9.47
CA PHE A 84 1.05 -18.13 -8.02
C PHE A 84 0.05 -17.22 -7.30
N TYR A 85 -0.21 -16.02 -7.81
CA TYR A 85 -1.12 -15.07 -7.18
C TYR A 85 -2.56 -15.56 -7.17
N ILE A 86 -3.05 -16.17 -8.26
CA ILE A 86 -4.42 -16.72 -8.29
C ILE A 86 -4.55 -17.96 -7.38
N ASN A 87 -3.51 -18.79 -7.27
CA ASN A 87 -3.51 -19.93 -6.34
C ASN A 87 -3.55 -19.48 -4.88
N ILE A 88 -2.79 -18.43 -4.52
CA ILE A 88 -2.87 -17.79 -3.21
C ILE A 88 -4.28 -17.28 -2.96
N HIS A 89 -4.86 -16.54 -3.91
CA HIS A 89 -6.22 -16.03 -3.79
C HIS A 89 -7.25 -17.16 -3.60
N GLY A 90 -7.14 -18.26 -4.36
CA GLY A 90 -8.01 -19.43 -4.23
C GLY A 90 -7.94 -20.07 -2.84
N ALA A 91 -6.74 -20.20 -2.27
CA ALA A 91 -6.58 -20.69 -0.90
C ALA A 91 -7.18 -19.74 0.14
N LEU A 92 -6.97 -18.43 -0.01
CA LEU A 92 -7.58 -17.42 0.85
C LEU A 92 -9.11 -17.44 0.75
N GLU A 93 -9.67 -17.67 -0.43
CA GLU A 93 -11.11 -17.79 -0.61
C GLU A 93 -11.68 -19.02 0.10
N GLN A 94 -10.98 -20.16 0.09
CA GLN A 94 -11.37 -21.32 0.89
C GLN A 94 -11.39 -21.00 2.39
N MET A 95 -10.43 -20.22 2.89
CA MET A 95 -10.44 -19.73 4.27
C MET A 95 -11.64 -18.83 4.55
N ARG A 96 -12.01 -17.94 3.62
CA ARG A 96 -13.23 -17.10 3.76
C ARG A 96 -14.50 -17.93 3.77
N VAL A 97 -14.64 -18.90 2.87
CA VAL A 97 -15.81 -19.80 2.82
C VAL A 97 -15.94 -20.60 4.12
N LYS A 98 -14.82 -21.05 4.69
CA LYS A 98 -14.82 -21.69 6.00
C LYS A 98 -15.24 -20.70 7.10
N ALA A 99 -14.65 -19.50 7.11
CA ALA A 99 -14.97 -18.47 8.09
C ALA A 99 -16.45 -18.08 8.06
N GLU A 100 -17.05 -18.01 6.88
CA GLU A 100 -18.48 -17.74 6.67
C GLU A 100 -19.37 -18.84 7.25
N LYS A 101 -18.98 -20.12 7.10
CA LYS A 101 -19.71 -21.26 7.67
C LYS A 101 -19.59 -21.32 9.18
N ASP A 102 -18.43 -20.97 9.71
CA ASP A 102 -18.10 -21.05 11.13
C ASP A 102 -18.47 -19.75 11.90
N ASP A 103 -19.08 -18.76 11.23
CA ASP A 103 -19.36 -17.40 11.74
C ASP A 103 -18.13 -16.77 12.44
N SER A 104 -16.99 -16.84 11.76
CA SER A 104 -15.70 -16.41 12.29
C SER A 104 -15.01 -15.39 11.38
N LYS A 105 -13.86 -14.90 11.83
CA LYS A 105 -13.06 -13.91 11.10
C LYS A 105 -12.44 -14.55 9.86
N GLY A 106 -12.46 -13.82 8.74
CA GLY A 106 -11.75 -14.18 7.52
C GLY A 106 -10.23 -14.09 7.67
N PRO A 107 -9.47 -14.56 6.67
CA PRO A 107 -8.02 -14.61 6.74
C PRO A 107 -7.41 -13.22 6.85
N VAL A 108 -6.46 -13.07 7.77
CA VAL A 108 -5.57 -11.91 7.86
C VAL A 108 -4.23 -12.27 7.23
N VAL A 109 -3.86 -11.54 6.18
CA VAL A 109 -2.70 -11.82 5.35
C VAL A 109 -1.70 -10.66 5.44
N LEU A 110 -0.45 -10.94 5.77
CA LEU A 110 0.62 -9.96 5.80
C LEU A 110 1.64 -10.21 4.68
N VAL A 111 1.94 -9.19 3.89
CA VAL A 111 2.88 -9.26 2.77
C VAL A 111 4.20 -8.62 3.19
N ALA A 112 5.25 -9.43 3.27
CA ALA A 112 6.58 -9.03 3.73
C ALA A 112 7.65 -9.25 2.64
N GLY A 113 8.73 -8.47 2.71
CA GLY A 113 9.84 -8.53 1.76
C GLY A 113 10.59 -7.19 1.68
N PRO A 114 11.79 -7.16 1.09
CA PRO A 114 12.58 -5.94 0.97
C PRO A 114 11.90 -4.90 0.07
N SER A 115 12.48 -3.70 -0.03
CA SER A 115 12.03 -2.69 -0.99
C SER A 115 12.06 -3.23 -2.43
N ASP A 116 11.15 -2.75 -3.28
CA ASP A 116 11.13 -3.03 -4.72
C ASP A 116 11.07 -4.53 -5.11
N VAL A 117 10.16 -5.26 -4.44
CA VAL A 117 9.80 -6.65 -4.79
C VAL A 117 8.34 -6.82 -5.24
N GLY A 118 7.55 -5.75 -5.29
CA GLY A 118 6.16 -5.79 -5.77
C GLY A 118 5.08 -6.04 -4.71
N LYS A 119 5.38 -5.78 -3.43
CA LYS A 119 4.42 -5.98 -2.31
C LYS A 119 3.09 -5.26 -2.50
N THR A 120 3.13 -3.97 -2.82
CA THR A 120 1.94 -3.15 -3.08
C THR A 120 1.12 -3.69 -4.26
N THR A 121 1.80 -4.13 -5.33
CA THR A 121 1.17 -4.73 -6.50
C THR A 121 0.46 -6.03 -6.16
N LEU A 122 1.11 -6.92 -5.40
CA LEU A 122 0.50 -8.17 -4.92
C LEU A 122 -0.72 -7.89 -4.04
N CYS A 123 -0.64 -6.92 -3.13
CA CYS A 123 -1.79 -6.51 -2.31
C CYS A 123 -2.96 -6.06 -3.20
N ARG A 124 -2.70 -5.20 -4.21
CA ARG A 124 -3.73 -4.73 -5.15
C ARG A 124 -4.39 -5.89 -5.91
N ILE A 125 -3.61 -6.84 -6.41
CA ILE A 125 -4.12 -8.03 -7.11
C ILE A 125 -5.04 -8.85 -6.20
N LEU A 126 -4.57 -9.20 -5.00
CA LEU A 126 -5.35 -10.03 -4.07
C LEU A 126 -6.64 -9.36 -3.58
N LEU A 127 -6.60 -8.04 -3.37
CA LEU A 127 -7.77 -7.22 -3.03
C LEU A 127 -8.77 -7.19 -4.19
N ASN A 128 -8.31 -6.94 -5.42
CA ASN A 128 -9.15 -6.92 -6.61
C ASN A 128 -9.83 -8.27 -6.86
N TYR A 129 -9.09 -9.37 -6.75
CA TYR A 129 -9.66 -10.72 -6.88
C TYR A 129 -10.71 -11.01 -5.80
N ALA A 130 -10.47 -10.61 -4.55
CA ALA A 130 -11.46 -10.74 -3.48
C ALA A 130 -12.75 -9.97 -3.80
N VAL A 131 -12.64 -8.74 -4.29
CA VAL A 131 -13.82 -7.94 -4.66
C VAL A 131 -14.56 -8.52 -5.86
N ARG A 132 -13.86 -9.10 -6.84
CA ARG A 132 -14.49 -9.82 -7.97
C ARG A 132 -15.34 -11.00 -7.51
N LEU A 133 -14.99 -11.63 -6.39
CA LEU A 133 -15.80 -12.64 -5.70
C LEU A 133 -16.78 -12.05 -4.67
N ASN A 134 -17.11 -10.76 -4.80
CA ASN A 134 -18.10 -10.07 -3.98
C ASN A 134 -17.75 -10.02 -2.48
N ARG A 135 -16.47 -10.22 -2.13
CA ARG A 135 -15.90 -9.98 -0.79
C ARG A 135 -15.63 -8.48 -0.59
N ARG A 136 -15.46 -8.06 0.67
CA ARG A 136 -15.16 -6.69 1.09
C ARG A 136 -13.99 -6.66 2.08
N PRO A 137 -12.78 -7.02 1.63
CA PRO A 137 -11.61 -7.07 2.51
C PRO A 137 -11.21 -5.67 2.98
N VAL A 138 -10.48 -5.62 4.09
CA VAL A 138 -9.80 -4.40 4.54
C VAL A 138 -8.37 -4.42 4.01
N PHE A 139 -7.97 -3.36 3.32
CA PHE A 139 -6.57 -3.11 2.99
C PHE A 139 -5.91 -2.32 4.12
N VAL A 140 -4.81 -2.82 4.66
CA VAL A 140 -3.99 -2.12 5.65
C VAL A 140 -2.64 -1.81 5.01
N ASP A 141 -2.19 -0.57 5.15
CA ASP A 141 -0.89 -0.13 4.66
C ASP A 141 -0.04 0.38 5.82
N LEU A 142 1.03 -0.37 6.11
CA LEU A 142 2.01 -0.05 7.14
C LEU A 142 3.30 0.54 6.55
N ASP A 143 3.36 0.77 5.23
CA ASP A 143 4.49 1.45 4.61
C ASP A 143 4.37 2.98 4.79
N VAL A 144 5.17 3.51 5.71
CA VAL A 144 5.22 4.95 5.99
C VAL A 144 6.04 5.74 4.96
N GLU A 145 6.83 5.08 4.11
CA GLU A 145 7.65 5.75 3.08
C GLU A 145 6.81 6.08 1.84
N LEU A 146 6.02 5.11 1.36
CA LEU A 146 5.26 5.17 0.12
C LEU A 146 3.82 4.65 0.33
N SER A 147 3.04 5.38 1.13
CA SER A 147 1.65 5.01 1.42
C SER A 147 0.78 5.03 0.16
N SER A 148 -0.01 3.97 -0.02
CA SER A 148 -1.02 3.80 -1.07
C SER A 148 -2.41 4.28 -0.67
N ILE A 149 -2.62 4.62 0.62
CA ILE A 149 -3.93 5.06 1.16
C ILE A 149 -3.95 6.56 1.45
N SER A 150 -2.89 7.12 2.04
CA SER A 150 -2.82 8.54 2.40
C SER A 150 -1.47 9.14 2.01
N ILE A 151 -1.10 10.25 2.63
CA ILE A 151 0.20 10.90 2.45
C ILE A 151 1.34 10.09 3.10
N PRO A 152 2.61 10.31 2.70
CA PRO A 152 3.76 9.72 3.38
C PRO A 152 3.78 10.04 4.88
N GLY A 153 4.40 9.15 5.66
CA GLY A 153 4.43 9.25 7.11
C GLY A 153 3.11 8.88 7.80
N THR A 154 2.31 8.00 7.18
CA THR A 154 1.07 7.50 7.76
C THR A 154 1.04 5.98 7.79
N VAL A 155 0.32 5.42 8.76
CA VAL A 155 -0.18 4.03 8.70
C VAL A 155 -1.70 4.09 8.60
N ALA A 156 -2.28 3.28 7.72
CA ALA A 156 -3.67 3.46 7.34
C ALA A 156 -4.39 2.15 7.03
N ALA A 157 -5.73 2.20 7.08
CA ALA A 157 -6.60 1.11 6.62
C ALA A 157 -7.74 1.66 5.76
N LEU A 158 -8.12 0.89 4.74
CA LEU A 158 -9.14 1.24 3.75
C LEU A 158 -10.07 0.03 3.52
N PRO A 159 -11.38 0.15 3.75
CA PRO A 159 -12.33 -0.87 3.30
C PRO A 159 -12.37 -0.89 1.77
N VAL A 160 -12.14 -2.06 1.16
CA VAL A 160 -12.13 -2.20 -0.30
C VAL A 160 -13.43 -2.85 -0.75
N GLU A 161 -14.33 -2.03 -1.31
CA GLU A 161 -15.67 -2.46 -1.70
C GLU A 161 -15.85 -2.64 -3.20
N ARG A 162 -14.98 -2.04 -4.00
CA ARG A 162 -14.98 -2.06 -5.47
C ARG A 162 -13.57 -2.33 -5.95
N VAL A 163 -13.48 -2.94 -7.14
CA VAL A 163 -12.19 -3.11 -7.82
C VAL A 163 -11.54 -1.74 -7.99
N ALA A 164 -10.21 -1.70 -7.91
CA ALA A 164 -9.44 -0.51 -8.18
C ALA A 164 -9.77 0.01 -9.58
N ASP A 165 -9.97 1.32 -9.71
CA ASP A 165 -9.92 1.96 -11.01
C ASP A 165 -8.53 1.73 -11.63
N VAL A 166 -8.47 1.55 -12.94
CA VAL A 166 -7.23 1.26 -13.66
C VAL A 166 -6.21 2.38 -13.47
N GLU A 167 -6.69 3.63 -13.52
CA GLU A 167 -5.89 4.85 -13.56
C GLU A 167 -5.72 5.43 -12.16
N GLU A 168 -6.78 5.40 -11.32
CA GLU A 168 -6.77 6.02 -10.00
C GLU A 168 -6.52 5.08 -8.81
N GLY A 169 -6.61 3.76 -9.02
CA GLY A 169 -6.49 2.80 -7.93
C GLY A 169 -7.77 2.67 -7.10
N PHE A 170 -7.66 2.32 -5.81
CA PHE A 170 -8.82 2.14 -4.94
C PHE A 170 -9.44 3.49 -4.55
N SER A 171 -10.78 3.53 -4.50
CA SER A 171 -11.49 4.70 -3.96
C SER A 171 -11.15 4.89 -2.48
N LEU A 172 -10.70 6.09 -2.12
CA LEU A 172 -10.28 6.45 -0.76
C LEU A 172 -11.48 6.87 0.11
N THR A 173 -12.54 6.06 0.14
CA THR A 173 -13.74 6.35 0.93
C THR A 173 -13.55 5.94 2.39
N ALA A 174 -13.68 6.90 3.31
CA ALA A 174 -13.63 6.71 4.77
C ALA A 174 -12.44 5.87 5.31
N PRO A 175 -11.18 6.16 4.91
CA PRO A 175 -10.01 5.47 5.45
C PRO A 175 -9.83 5.80 6.94
N ILE A 176 -9.16 4.90 7.67
CA ILE A 176 -8.57 5.19 8.98
C ILE A 176 -7.12 5.54 8.74
N VAL A 177 -6.67 6.71 9.21
CA VAL A 177 -5.30 7.17 9.00
C VAL A 177 -4.72 7.62 10.32
N TYR A 178 -3.55 7.11 10.68
CA TYR A 178 -2.75 7.60 11.78
C TYR A 178 -1.49 8.27 11.24
N HIS A 179 -1.23 9.50 11.70
CA HIS A 179 -0.05 10.24 11.33
C HIS A 179 1.16 9.83 12.19
N TYR A 180 2.14 9.20 11.55
CA TYR A 180 3.42 8.84 12.16
C TYR A 180 4.44 9.99 12.03
N GLY A 181 4.41 10.74 10.91
CA GLY A 181 5.21 11.96 10.71
C GLY A 181 6.65 11.74 10.25
N HIS A 182 7.06 10.51 9.99
CA HIS A 182 8.38 10.19 9.41
C HIS A 182 8.24 9.15 8.30
N THR A 183 9.15 9.18 7.32
CA THR A 183 9.17 8.20 6.21
C THR A 183 9.96 6.93 6.53
N ASN A 184 10.52 6.82 7.74
CA ASN A 184 11.25 5.65 8.19
C ASN A 184 10.80 5.21 9.60
N PRO A 185 10.35 3.96 9.80
CA PRO A 185 9.96 3.45 11.13
C PRO A 185 11.08 3.51 12.17
N SER A 186 12.35 3.47 11.75
CA SER A 186 13.51 3.53 12.67
C SER A 186 13.64 4.86 13.41
N THR A 187 13.04 5.95 12.89
CA THR A 187 13.09 7.27 13.55
C THR A 187 12.40 7.24 14.92
N ASN A 188 11.30 6.50 15.06
CA ASN A 188 10.59 6.33 16.32
C ASN A 188 9.81 5.02 16.33
N ILE A 189 10.53 3.92 16.48
CA ILE A 189 9.95 2.56 16.41
C ILE A 189 8.87 2.31 17.45
N MET A 190 8.96 2.97 18.62
CA MET A 190 7.97 2.88 19.67
C MET A 190 6.64 3.52 19.23
N LEU A 191 6.68 4.72 18.65
CA LEU A 191 5.50 5.36 18.10
C LEU A 191 4.92 4.53 16.95
N TYR A 192 5.76 4.07 16.01
CA TYR A 192 5.32 3.22 14.90
C TYR A 192 4.55 1.99 15.40
N ASN A 193 5.13 1.21 16.32
CA ASN A 193 4.47 0.02 16.88
C ASN A 193 3.20 0.37 17.66
N THR A 194 3.17 1.52 18.34
CA THR A 194 1.96 2.00 19.02
C THR A 194 0.84 2.27 18.02
N LEU A 195 1.14 2.96 16.92
CA LEU A 195 0.16 3.26 15.87
C LEU A 195 -0.31 1.99 15.15
N VAL A 196 0.57 1.02 14.89
CA VAL A 196 0.22 -0.30 14.34
C VAL A 196 -0.77 -1.03 15.27
N SER A 197 -0.50 -1.05 16.58
CA SER A 197 -1.42 -1.66 17.56
C SER A 197 -2.78 -0.96 17.61
N GLN A 198 -2.80 0.38 17.62
CA GLN A 198 -4.05 1.15 17.61
C GLN A 198 -4.86 0.88 16.33
N LEU A 199 -4.19 0.90 15.16
CA LEU A 199 -4.82 0.59 13.88
C LEU A 199 -5.42 -0.83 13.87
N SER A 200 -4.69 -1.83 14.38
CA SER A 200 -5.18 -3.21 14.48
C SER A 200 -6.44 -3.33 15.34
N ALA A 201 -6.48 -2.64 16.49
CA ALA A 201 -7.63 -2.64 17.39
C ALA A 201 -8.87 -2.01 16.73
N VAL A 202 -8.70 -0.89 16.02
CA VAL A 202 -9.80 -0.23 15.31
C VAL A 202 -10.28 -1.08 14.13
N VAL A 203 -9.38 -1.69 13.35
CA VAL A 203 -9.74 -2.58 12.25
C VAL A 203 -10.54 -3.79 12.76
N SER A 204 -10.06 -4.44 13.84
CA SER A 204 -10.76 -5.56 14.47
C SER A 204 -12.15 -5.15 14.98
N THR A 205 -12.25 -4.00 15.65
CA THR A 205 -13.53 -3.47 16.15
C THR A 205 -14.50 -3.16 15.01
N ARG A 206 -14.05 -2.55 13.90
CA ARG A 206 -14.93 -2.28 12.75
C ARG A 206 -15.37 -3.57 12.07
N ALA A 207 -14.47 -4.54 11.93
CA ALA A 207 -14.78 -5.84 11.35
C ALA A 207 -15.86 -6.57 12.18
N SER A 208 -15.77 -6.55 13.51
CA SER A 208 -16.76 -7.24 14.38
C SER A 208 -18.20 -6.69 14.25
N HIS A 209 -18.36 -5.46 13.75
CA HIS A 209 -19.66 -4.83 13.52
C HIS A 209 -20.15 -4.96 12.07
N ASN A 210 -19.38 -5.61 11.19
CA ASN A 210 -19.72 -5.81 9.79
C ASN A 210 -19.34 -7.24 9.39
N SER A 211 -20.29 -8.17 9.47
CA SER A 211 -20.08 -9.60 9.18
C SER A 211 -19.43 -9.84 7.81
N ARG A 212 -19.84 -9.06 6.80
CA ARG A 212 -19.31 -9.18 5.45
C ARG A 212 -17.84 -8.76 5.38
N ALA A 213 -17.46 -7.67 6.03
CA ALA A 213 -16.05 -7.27 6.13
C ALA A 213 -15.24 -8.25 6.99
N ASN A 214 -15.83 -8.74 8.08
CA ASN A 214 -15.21 -9.70 9.00
C ASN A 214 -14.77 -10.97 8.27
N VAL A 215 -15.70 -11.62 7.57
CA VAL A 215 -15.47 -12.86 6.80
C VAL A 215 -14.56 -12.61 5.59
N SER A 216 -14.53 -11.38 5.05
CA SER A 216 -13.69 -11.05 3.90
C SER A 216 -12.20 -10.96 4.25
N GLY A 217 -11.88 -10.75 5.52
CA GLY A 217 -10.51 -10.73 6.02
C GLY A 217 -9.77 -9.42 5.72
N THR A 218 -8.45 -9.45 5.88
CA THR A 218 -7.59 -8.26 5.81
C THR A 218 -6.31 -8.59 5.03
N ILE A 219 -5.85 -7.66 4.18
CA ILE A 219 -4.57 -7.75 3.47
C ILE A 219 -3.70 -6.59 3.92
N ILE A 220 -2.50 -6.89 4.42
CA ILE A 220 -1.59 -5.95 5.06
C ILE A 220 -0.33 -5.79 4.22
N ASN A 221 -0.09 -4.59 3.69
CA ASN A 221 1.18 -4.20 3.08
C ASN A 221 2.15 -3.69 4.16
N THR A 222 3.44 -4.01 4.02
CA THR A 222 4.49 -3.53 4.93
C THR A 222 5.57 -2.75 4.18
N GLY A 223 6.34 -1.93 4.91
CA GLY A 223 7.57 -1.33 4.38
C GLY A 223 8.68 -2.34 4.07
N GLY A 224 9.76 -1.88 3.44
CA GLY A 224 10.90 -2.70 3.02
C GLY A 224 11.96 -3.01 4.10
N TRP A 225 11.78 -2.53 5.34
CA TRP A 225 12.76 -2.71 6.41
C TRP A 225 12.58 -4.06 7.11
N ILE A 226 13.35 -5.07 6.66
CA ILE A 226 13.18 -6.47 7.06
C ILE A 226 14.26 -7.00 8.01
N LYS A 227 15.20 -6.17 8.44
CA LYS A 227 16.36 -6.56 9.27
C LYS A 227 16.28 -5.91 10.66
N ALA A 228 16.90 -6.55 11.66
CA ALA A 228 17.03 -6.01 13.01
C ALA A 228 15.70 -5.54 13.61
N GLU A 229 15.59 -4.28 14.03
CA GLU A 229 14.33 -3.71 14.57
C GLU A 229 13.18 -3.76 13.56
N GLY A 230 13.45 -3.68 12.24
CA GLY A 230 12.43 -3.86 11.21
C GLY A 230 11.84 -5.27 11.20
N TYR A 231 12.67 -6.30 11.44
CA TYR A 231 12.18 -7.67 11.63
C TYR A 231 11.28 -7.79 12.87
N GLN A 232 11.66 -7.13 13.97
CA GLN A 232 10.82 -7.10 15.17
C GLN A 232 9.50 -6.34 14.93
N ALA A 233 9.52 -5.29 14.12
CA ALA A 233 8.32 -4.56 13.72
C ALA A 233 7.38 -5.42 12.87
N LEU A 234 7.91 -6.25 11.97
CA LEU A 234 7.11 -7.24 11.21
C LEU A 234 6.44 -8.25 12.15
N LYS A 235 7.18 -8.80 13.11
CA LYS A 235 6.63 -9.72 14.12
C LYS A 235 5.57 -9.03 15.00
N HIS A 236 5.80 -7.77 15.37
CA HIS A 236 4.84 -6.96 16.12
C HIS A 236 3.55 -6.77 15.33
N ALA A 237 3.64 -6.38 14.05
CA ALA A 237 2.47 -6.26 13.17
C ALA A 237 1.73 -7.58 13.02
N ALA A 238 2.44 -8.69 12.79
CA ALA A 238 1.84 -10.01 12.66
C ALA A 238 1.09 -10.44 13.93
N LYS A 239 1.64 -10.13 15.11
CA LYS A 239 0.99 -10.38 16.39
C LYS A 239 -0.22 -9.46 16.60
N ALA A 240 -0.07 -8.16 16.37
CA ALA A 240 -1.11 -7.16 16.62
C ALA A 240 -2.37 -7.41 15.76
N PHE A 241 -2.18 -7.79 14.50
CA PHE A 241 -3.28 -8.09 13.59
C PHE A 241 -3.81 -9.53 13.66
N GLU A 242 -3.16 -10.39 14.45
CA GLU A 242 -3.47 -11.83 14.54
C GLU A 242 -3.45 -12.48 13.15
N VAL A 243 -2.30 -12.37 12.49
CA VAL A 243 -2.10 -12.83 11.10
C VAL A 243 -2.19 -14.35 10.99
N ASP A 244 -2.93 -14.83 9.99
CA ASP A 244 -3.03 -16.25 9.64
C ASP A 244 -1.99 -16.67 8.58
N VAL A 245 -1.68 -15.76 7.65
CA VAL A 245 -0.80 -16.02 6.51
C VAL A 245 0.23 -14.90 6.32
N ILE A 246 1.52 -15.26 6.20
CA ILE A 246 2.58 -14.34 5.81
C ILE A 246 3.11 -14.72 4.43
N LEU A 247 2.98 -13.80 3.47
CA LEU A 247 3.53 -13.92 2.12
C LEU A 247 4.90 -13.24 2.08
N VAL A 248 5.98 -14.01 1.89
CA VAL A 248 7.35 -13.50 1.83
C VAL A 248 7.79 -13.45 0.38
N ILE A 249 7.96 -12.24 -0.16
CA ILE A 249 8.35 -12.06 -1.56
C ILE A 249 9.88 -12.03 -1.70
N ASP A 250 10.42 -12.98 -2.44
CA ASP A 250 11.80 -13.01 -2.95
C ASP A 250 12.87 -12.71 -1.88
N GLN A 251 12.72 -13.35 -0.72
CA GLN A 251 13.71 -13.23 0.36
C GLN A 251 13.77 -14.48 1.24
N GLU A 252 14.61 -15.44 0.85
CA GLU A 252 14.71 -16.76 1.50
C GLU A 252 15.17 -16.66 2.97
N ARG A 253 16.09 -15.74 3.27
CA ARG A 253 16.56 -15.55 4.64
C ARG A 253 15.41 -15.12 5.57
N LEU A 254 14.61 -14.14 5.13
CA LEU A 254 13.45 -13.67 5.88
C LEU A 254 12.41 -14.78 6.04
N TYR A 255 12.16 -15.55 4.98
CA TYR A 255 11.26 -16.70 5.02
C TYR A 255 11.70 -17.70 6.09
N ASN A 256 12.96 -18.12 6.09
CA ASN A 256 13.48 -19.10 7.04
C ASN A 256 13.49 -18.55 8.48
N GLU A 257 13.81 -17.26 8.68
CA GLU A 257 13.72 -16.60 9.98
C GLU A 257 12.27 -16.59 10.51
N LEU A 258 11.29 -16.25 9.67
CA LEU A 258 9.88 -16.28 10.04
C LEU A 258 9.38 -17.70 10.33
N VAL A 259 9.76 -18.70 9.53
CA VAL A 259 9.38 -20.11 9.74
C VAL A 259 9.88 -20.62 11.09
N ARG A 260 11.08 -20.20 11.50
CA ARG A 260 11.65 -20.55 12.80
C ARG A 260 10.96 -19.83 13.96
N ASP A 261 10.65 -18.54 13.79
CA ASP A 261 10.31 -17.65 14.91
C ASP A 261 8.80 -17.42 15.11
N MET A 262 7.96 -17.73 14.12
CA MET A 262 6.51 -17.54 14.18
C MET A 262 5.80 -18.80 14.67
N PRO A 263 4.64 -18.67 15.34
CA PRO A 263 3.82 -19.81 15.73
C PRO A 263 3.46 -20.72 14.55
N LYS A 264 3.47 -22.04 14.77
CA LYS A 264 3.23 -23.06 13.73
C LYS A 264 1.86 -22.98 13.04
N PHE A 265 0.89 -22.29 13.64
CA PHE A 265 -0.43 -22.11 13.03
C PHE A 265 -0.43 -21.07 11.92
N ILE A 266 0.54 -20.16 11.92
CA ILE A 266 0.69 -19.12 10.89
C ILE A 266 1.32 -19.75 9.65
N GLN A 267 0.63 -19.69 8.53
CA GLN A 267 1.12 -20.20 7.25
C GLN A 267 2.12 -19.19 6.66
N ILE A 268 3.33 -19.64 6.36
CA ILE A 268 4.35 -18.79 5.73
C ILE A 268 4.58 -19.31 4.32
N VAL A 269 4.38 -18.45 3.33
CA VAL A 269 4.44 -18.80 1.92
C VAL A 269 5.52 -17.97 1.25
N PHE A 270 6.46 -18.65 0.59
CA PHE A 270 7.45 -17.99 -0.26
C PHE A 270 6.83 -17.65 -1.62
N VAL A 271 6.96 -16.40 -2.05
CA VAL A 271 6.36 -15.88 -3.28
C VAL A 271 7.46 -15.38 -4.22
N PRO A 272 7.49 -15.81 -5.50
CA PRO A 272 8.47 -15.31 -6.46
C PRO A 272 8.21 -13.84 -6.80
N LYS A 273 9.28 -13.05 -6.94
CA LYS A 273 9.22 -11.67 -7.44
C LYS A 273 8.91 -11.69 -8.94
N SER A 274 8.05 -10.76 -9.40
CA SER A 274 7.88 -10.52 -10.84
C SER A 274 9.13 -9.86 -11.41
N GLY A 275 9.62 -10.37 -12.55
CA GLY A 275 10.71 -9.74 -13.30
C GLY A 275 10.35 -8.34 -13.85
N GLY A 276 9.08 -7.93 -13.79
CA GLY A 276 8.63 -6.58 -14.17
C GLY A 276 8.77 -5.55 -13.05
N VAL A 277 9.22 -5.95 -11.86
CA VAL A 277 9.44 -5.02 -10.76
C VAL A 277 10.77 -4.30 -10.94
N VAL A 278 10.70 -2.97 -10.99
CA VAL A 278 11.86 -2.10 -11.18
C VAL A 278 12.28 -1.48 -9.85
N GLU A 279 13.60 -1.41 -9.63
CA GLU A 279 14.18 -0.73 -8.48
C GLU A 279 14.02 0.78 -8.58
N ARG A 280 13.70 1.43 -7.46
CA ARG A 280 13.50 2.88 -7.42
C ARG A 280 14.72 3.58 -6.84
N SER A 281 15.22 4.57 -7.57
CA SER A 281 16.22 5.49 -7.05
C SER A 281 15.67 6.31 -5.88
N VAL A 282 16.57 6.87 -5.07
CA VAL A 282 16.21 7.79 -3.98
C VAL A 282 15.40 8.99 -4.51
N GLN A 283 15.78 9.51 -5.67
CA GLN A 283 15.06 10.61 -6.33
C GLN A 283 13.64 10.21 -6.74
N ALA A 284 13.46 9.04 -7.37
CA ALA A 284 12.15 8.56 -7.78
C ALA A 284 11.21 8.32 -6.58
N ARG A 285 11.76 7.95 -5.42
CA ARG A 285 11.00 7.82 -4.16
C ARG A 285 10.54 9.18 -3.64
N ALA A 286 11.42 10.18 -3.65
CA ALA A 286 11.07 11.55 -3.26
C ALA A 286 9.99 12.15 -4.18
N GLU A 287 10.14 11.98 -5.50
CA GLU A 287 9.14 12.43 -6.47
C GLU A 287 7.78 11.73 -6.28
N ALA A 288 7.77 10.44 -5.94
CA ALA A 288 6.55 9.70 -5.62
C ALA A 288 5.90 10.21 -4.33
N GLN A 289 6.68 10.58 -3.31
CA GLN A 289 6.18 11.18 -2.07
C GLN A 289 5.51 12.53 -2.34
N ASP A 290 6.16 13.41 -3.09
CA ASP A 290 5.62 14.72 -3.47
C ASP A 290 4.35 14.58 -4.32
N SER A 291 4.37 13.66 -5.29
CA SER A 291 3.20 13.33 -6.11
C SER A 291 2.03 12.85 -5.24
N ARG A 292 2.30 12.04 -4.22
CA ARG A 292 1.26 11.54 -3.30
C ARG A 292 0.63 12.65 -2.47
N ILE A 293 1.43 13.60 -1.98
CA ILE A 293 0.92 14.78 -1.26
C ILE A 293 0.05 15.63 -2.19
N ARG A 294 0.50 15.88 -3.42
CA ARG A 294 -0.28 16.61 -4.41
C ARG A 294 -1.60 15.92 -4.73
N GLN A 295 -1.59 14.61 -4.93
CA GLN A 295 -2.80 13.82 -5.21
C GLN A 295 -3.81 13.88 -4.05
N TYR A 296 -3.35 13.91 -2.81
CA TYR A 296 -4.23 14.04 -1.65
C TYR A 296 -5.07 15.32 -1.73
N PHE A 297 -4.45 16.47 -2.04
CA PHE A 297 -5.16 17.76 -2.11
C PHE A 297 -5.91 18.00 -3.42
N TYR A 298 -5.33 17.60 -4.56
CA TYR A 298 -5.80 17.99 -5.89
C TYR A 298 -6.44 16.85 -6.69
N GLY A 299 -6.44 15.63 -6.14
CA GLY A 299 -6.83 14.43 -6.87
C GLY A 299 -5.80 14.01 -7.92
N LEU A 300 -6.09 12.91 -8.62
CA LEU A 300 -5.26 12.44 -9.75
C LEU A 300 -5.88 12.86 -11.08
N ARG A 301 -7.02 12.27 -11.46
CA ARG A 301 -7.81 12.67 -12.64
C ARG A 301 -9.14 13.27 -12.25
N THR A 302 -9.77 12.67 -11.26
CA THR A 302 -10.88 13.25 -10.54
C THR A 302 -10.34 14.42 -9.74
N HIS A 303 -10.50 15.63 -10.27
CA HIS A 303 -10.00 16.84 -9.62
C HIS A 303 -10.67 17.07 -8.27
N LEU A 304 -9.85 17.33 -7.26
CA LEU A 304 -10.27 17.88 -5.98
C LEU A 304 -9.93 19.38 -5.96
N TYR A 305 -10.74 20.15 -5.25
CA TYR A 305 -10.61 21.60 -5.17
C TYR A 305 -10.30 21.98 -3.71
N PRO A 306 -9.01 21.97 -3.30
CA PRO A 306 -8.63 22.29 -1.94
C PRO A 306 -8.86 23.78 -1.66
N HIS A 307 -9.02 24.11 -0.38
CA HIS A 307 -9.20 25.49 0.06
C HIS A 307 -7.90 26.06 0.63
N SER A 308 -7.55 27.27 0.20
CA SER A 308 -6.47 28.06 0.77
C SER A 308 -7.05 29.23 1.57
N PHE A 309 -6.72 29.32 2.85
CA PHE A 309 -7.17 30.39 3.74
C PHE A 309 -6.19 30.56 4.90
N ASP A 310 -6.21 31.74 5.52
CA ASP A 310 -5.36 32.06 6.66
C ASP A 310 -6.04 31.65 7.98
N VAL A 311 -5.26 31.08 8.90
CA VAL A 311 -5.68 30.76 10.27
C VAL A 311 -4.79 31.49 11.25
N LYS A 312 -5.36 32.18 12.24
CA LYS A 312 -4.56 32.87 13.25
C LYS A 312 -3.86 31.86 14.15
N PHE A 313 -2.62 32.13 14.53
CA PHE A 313 -1.91 31.30 15.51
C PHE A 313 -2.65 31.16 16.85
N SER A 314 -3.44 32.15 17.25
CA SER A 314 -4.30 32.08 18.45
C SER A 314 -5.43 31.05 18.34
N GLU A 315 -5.78 30.64 17.12
CA GLU A 315 -6.86 29.70 16.82
C GLU A 315 -6.35 28.26 16.60
N MET A 316 -5.03 28.04 16.64
CA MET A 316 -4.43 26.71 16.48
C MET A 316 -3.47 26.34 17.61
N LYS A 317 -3.37 25.03 17.87
CA LYS A 317 -2.37 24.45 18.78
C LYS A 317 -1.53 23.45 18.01
N VAL A 318 -0.23 23.73 17.89
CA VAL A 318 0.71 22.86 17.18
C VAL A 318 1.48 22.02 18.19
N PHE A 319 1.45 20.71 17.97
CA PHE A 319 2.19 19.75 18.78
C PHE A 319 3.11 18.91 17.91
N LYS A 320 4.21 18.45 18.51
CA LYS A 320 5.10 17.44 17.95
C LYS A 320 5.11 16.23 18.87
N ILE A 321 5.12 15.03 18.29
CA ILE A 321 5.29 13.79 19.04
C ILE A 321 6.78 13.47 19.13
N GLY A 322 7.25 13.18 20.33
CA GLY A 322 8.65 12.95 20.66
C GLY A 322 9.32 14.19 21.24
N ALA A 323 9.87 14.04 22.45
CA ALA A 323 10.76 15.02 23.07
C ALA A 323 12.23 14.66 22.79
N PRO A 324 13.15 15.66 22.79
CA PRO A 324 14.59 15.39 22.71
C PRO A 324 15.02 14.42 23.81
N SER A 325 15.97 13.53 23.52
CA SER A 325 16.56 12.68 24.54
C SER A 325 17.30 13.57 25.56
N LEU A 326 16.85 13.55 26.82
CA LEU A 326 17.59 14.15 27.92
C LEU A 326 18.74 13.21 28.32
N PRO A 327 19.92 13.73 28.70
CA PRO A 327 20.95 12.91 29.34
C PRO A 327 20.41 12.24 30.60
N ASP A 328 20.94 11.06 30.95
CA ASP A 328 20.53 10.31 32.14
C ASP A 328 20.62 11.16 33.43
N SER A 329 21.61 12.05 33.51
CA SER A 329 21.82 12.98 34.62
C SER A 329 20.72 14.05 34.76
N CYS A 330 19.90 14.26 33.72
CA CYS A 330 18.83 15.25 33.69
C CYS A 330 17.42 14.60 33.70
N MET A 331 17.33 13.28 33.83
CA MET A 331 16.04 12.59 33.89
C MET A 331 15.43 12.65 35.30
N PRO A 332 14.14 13.04 35.44
CA PRO A 332 13.44 12.96 36.72
C PRO A 332 13.41 11.52 37.25
N MET A 333 13.47 11.35 38.58
CA MET A 333 13.37 10.04 39.22
C MET A 333 12.12 9.29 38.75
N GLY A 334 12.32 8.10 38.18
CA GLY A 334 11.24 7.22 37.68
C GLY A 334 10.89 7.37 36.20
N MET A 335 11.45 8.36 35.48
CA MET A 335 11.29 8.46 34.02
C MET A 335 12.38 7.67 33.28
N LYS A 336 11.98 6.96 32.22
CA LYS A 336 12.91 6.34 31.26
C LYS A 336 13.06 7.23 30.04
N ALA A 337 14.22 7.18 29.37
CA ALA A 337 14.44 7.93 28.12
C ALA A 337 13.43 7.56 27.02
N GLU A 338 12.90 6.34 27.08
CA GLU A 338 11.83 5.82 26.24
C GLU A 338 10.50 6.57 26.38
N ASP A 339 10.16 7.06 27.58
CA ASP A 339 8.91 7.79 27.85
C ASP A 339 8.85 9.11 27.08
N ASN A 340 10.00 9.63 26.65
CA ASN A 340 10.07 10.83 25.82
C ASN A 340 9.70 10.58 24.36
N ARG A 341 9.76 9.33 23.86
CA ARG A 341 9.56 9.02 22.44
C ARG A 341 8.10 9.21 21.98
N THR A 342 7.14 8.98 22.86
CA THR A 342 5.69 9.15 22.55
C THR A 342 5.09 10.39 23.22
N LYS A 343 5.90 11.19 23.92
CA LYS A 343 5.46 12.41 24.59
C LYS A 343 4.99 13.46 23.60
N LEU A 344 3.84 14.07 23.87
CA LEU A 344 3.34 15.21 23.12
C LEU A 344 4.01 16.50 23.63
N VAL A 345 4.65 17.24 22.74
CA VAL A 345 5.38 18.48 23.05
C VAL A 345 4.75 19.65 22.31
N PRO A 346 4.30 20.71 22.99
CA PRO A 346 3.83 21.92 22.32
C PRO A 346 5.01 22.61 21.62
N VAL A 347 4.80 23.04 20.38
CA VAL A 347 5.82 23.80 19.63
C VAL A 347 5.76 25.27 20.07
N ALA A 348 6.65 25.67 20.98
CA ALA A 348 6.75 27.05 21.48
C ALA A 348 7.59 27.95 20.53
N ASN A 349 7.21 29.22 20.43
CA ASN A 349 7.88 30.29 19.67
C ASN A 349 7.93 30.14 18.13
N TRP A 350 6.79 30.42 17.47
CA TRP A 350 6.72 30.64 16.02
C TRP A 350 7.19 32.05 15.58
N SER A 351 7.91 32.80 16.42
CA SER A 351 8.23 34.23 16.23
C SER A 351 9.27 34.53 15.14
N LYS A 352 9.53 33.62 14.21
CA LYS A 352 10.23 33.90 12.96
C LYS A 352 9.31 33.52 11.80
N PRO A 353 8.98 34.46 10.89
CA PRO A 353 8.10 34.18 9.78
C PRO A 353 8.81 33.24 8.82
N VAL A 354 8.51 31.95 8.92
CA VAL A 354 8.67 31.03 7.80
C VAL A 354 7.28 30.93 7.21
N ALA A 355 7.08 31.57 6.05
CA ALA A 355 5.87 31.39 5.26
C ALA A 355 5.72 29.88 5.00
N SER A 356 4.86 29.23 5.78
CA SER A 356 4.51 27.83 5.62
C SER A 356 3.03 27.82 5.31
N TYR A 357 2.73 27.62 4.03
CA TYR A 357 1.38 27.42 3.55
C TYR A 357 0.92 26.04 3.99
N PHE A 358 -0.16 25.97 4.76
CA PHE A 358 -0.85 24.74 5.07
C PHE A 358 -2.13 24.69 4.23
N GLU A 359 -2.18 23.77 3.27
CA GLU A 359 -3.43 23.42 2.61
C GLU A 359 -4.21 22.46 3.53
N TYR A 360 -5.50 22.74 3.73
CA TYR A 360 -6.39 21.87 4.49
C TYR A 360 -7.40 21.25 3.53
N GLN A 361 -7.64 19.95 3.70
CA GLN A 361 -8.81 19.28 3.17
C GLN A 361 -9.80 19.09 4.33
N LEU A 362 -10.98 19.69 4.22
CA LEU A 362 -12.11 19.35 5.07
C LEU A 362 -12.67 18.02 4.53
N CYS A 363 -12.58 16.95 5.32
CA CYS A 363 -13.17 15.65 5.01
C CYS A 363 -14.71 15.68 5.08
#